data_AF-A0A0D2K2P2-F1
#
_entry.id   AF-A0A0D2K2P2-F1
#
_cell.length_a   1.000
_cell.length_b   1.000
_cell.length_c   1.000
_cell.angle_alpha   90.00
_cell.angle_beta   90.00
_cell.angle_gamma   90.00
#
_symmetry.space_group_name_H-M   'P 1'
#
loop_
_entity.id
_entity.type
_entity.pdbx_description
1 polymer ?
#
loop_
_entity_poly.entity_id
_entity_poly.type
_entity_poly.pdbx_seq_one_letter_code
_entity_poly.pdbx_strand_id
1 'polypeptide(L)'
;MLRVFISEGLSADYIWRLTPPDMRNTRSIMRPWNYIQAAIGREVDRMVFEETGIRRVPPPRPRRTSNNSDNNNDDDNDEDDSSESDDVSSEDAVRTPADLTVRELQEIARITQNRSREVQATIIDHTGQEQVQRDRWRQTRQDWARELRDAYAVDTGTDMPPTNNPVVMLRILWRSQNVQNEDETVDEYVARANWNAWNMFARQAQVFLRELEAELEAIEALEEL
;
A
#
# COMPACT_ATOMS: atom_id res chain seq x y z
N MET A 1 27.63 -2.06 2.21
CA MET A 1 27.40 -1.46 0.87
C MET A 1 25.91 -1.30 0.56
N LEU A 2 25.06 -2.31 0.82
CA LEU A 2 23.60 -2.19 0.63
C LEU A 2 22.93 -1.05 1.43
N ARG A 3 23.50 -0.65 2.57
CA ARG A 3 23.02 0.51 3.35
C ARG A 3 22.95 1.81 2.54
N VAL A 4 23.93 2.06 1.67
CA VAL A 4 23.98 3.29 0.87
C VAL A 4 22.79 3.34 -0.10
N PHE A 5 22.53 2.20 -0.76
CA PHE A 5 21.37 2.07 -1.65
C PHE A 5 20.04 2.18 -0.89
N ILE A 6 19.95 1.64 0.34
CA ILE A 6 18.74 1.77 1.17
C ILE A 6 18.54 3.22 1.63
N SER A 7 19.60 3.93 2.02
CA SER A 7 19.53 5.35 2.39
C SER A 7 19.18 6.27 1.22
N GLU A 8 19.54 5.86 -0.01
CA GLU A 8 19.14 6.53 -1.26
C GLU A 8 17.72 6.14 -1.72
N GLY A 9 16.99 5.34 -0.94
CA GLY A 9 15.61 4.94 -1.24
C GLY A 9 15.49 3.87 -2.32
N LEU A 10 16.59 3.22 -2.71
CA LEU A 10 16.57 2.21 -3.77
C LEU A 10 15.97 0.90 -3.27
N SER A 11 14.94 0.43 -3.96
CA SER A 11 14.24 -0.81 -3.63
C SER A 11 14.96 -2.05 -4.17
N ALA A 12 14.65 -3.22 -3.61
CA ALA A 12 15.16 -4.51 -4.10
C ALA A 12 14.87 -4.75 -5.60
N ASP A 13 13.69 -4.32 -6.05
CA ASP A 13 13.27 -4.40 -7.45
C ASP A 13 14.11 -3.46 -8.34
N TYR A 14 14.41 -2.26 -7.86
CA TYR A 14 15.27 -1.33 -8.59
C TYR A 14 16.70 -1.89 -8.77
N ILE A 15 17.30 -2.43 -7.71
CA ILE A 15 18.63 -3.06 -7.77
C ILE A 15 18.61 -4.27 -8.72
N TRP A 16 17.55 -5.08 -8.67
CA TRP A 16 17.37 -6.20 -9.59
C TRP A 16 17.30 -5.75 -11.05
N ARG A 17 16.55 -4.69 -11.36
CA ARG A 17 16.44 -4.10 -12.70
C ARG A 17 17.70 -3.42 -13.22
N LEU A 18 18.66 -3.12 -12.34
CA LEU A 18 19.99 -2.65 -12.74
C LEU A 18 21.03 -3.78 -12.84
N THR A 19 20.72 -4.96 -12.31
CA THR A 19 21.64 -6.10 -12.36
C THR A 19 21.78 -6.60 -13.81
N PRO A 20 22.99 -6.87 -14.34
CA PRO A 20 23.16 -7.33 -15.72
C PRO A 20 22.30 -8.56 -16.05
N PRO A 21 21.74 -8.68 -17.27
CA PRO A 21 20.90 -9.82 -17.66
C PRO A 21 21.57 -11.19 -17.43
N ASP A 22 22.88 -11.27 -17.64
CA ASP A 22 23.69 -12.47 -17.43
C ASP A 22 23.68 -12.97 -15.98
N MET A 23 23.50 -12.05 -15.03
CA MET A 23 23.40 -12.35 -13.59
C MET A 23 21.96 -12.59 -13.12
N ARG A 24 20.95 -12.27 -13.94
CA ARG A 24 19.54 -12.58 -13.64
C ARG A 24 19.17 -14.01 -14.04
N ASN A 25 19.79 -14.50 -15.11
CA ASN A 25 19.50 -15.80 -15.72
C ASN A 25 20.51 -16.89 -15.34
N THR A 26 21.33 -16.67 -14.31
CA THR A 26 22.31 -17.68 -13.86
C THR A 26 21.57 -18.94 -13.40
N ARG A 27 21.87 -20.07 -14.03
CA ARG A 27 21.48 -21.43 -13.60
C ARG A 27 22.17 -21.84 -12.27
N SER A 28 22.48 -20.88 -11.41
CA SER A 28 23.11 -21.15 -10.12
C SER A 28 22.06 -21.71 -9.14
N ILE A 29 22.52 -22.51 -8.20
CA ILE A 29 21.68 -23.18 -7.17
C ILE A 29 20.89 -22.16 -6.32
N MET A 30 21.31 -20.89 -6.29
CA MET A 30 20.63 -19.84 -5.53
C MET A 30 19.98 -18.82 -6.46
N ARG A 31 18.63 -18.79 -6.46
CA ARG A 31 17.82 -17.81 -7.18
C ARG A 31 18.30 -16.38 -6.84
N PRO A 32 18.92 -15.62 -7.77
CA PRO A 32 19.57 -14.34 -7.46
C PRO A 32 18.62 -13.30 -6.87
N TRP A 33 17.35 -13.29 -7.32
CA TRP A 33 16.28 -12.47 -6.74
C TRP A 33 16.07 -12.72 -5.24
N ASN A 34 16.02 -13.99 -4.83
CA ASN A 34 15.82 -14.36 -3.42
C ASN A 34 16.99 -13.88 -2.56
N TYR A 35 18.21 -13.87 -3.11
CA TYR A 35 19.39 -13.39 -2.41
C TYR A 35 19.31 -11.87 -2.18
N ILE A 36 18.97 -11.09 -3.21
CA ILE A 36 18.83 -9.62 -3.09
C ILE A 36 17.73 -9.27 -2.09
N GLN A 37 16.58 -9.95 -2.18
CA GLN A 37 15.47 -9.75 -1.26
C GLN A 37 15.87 -10.09 0.19
N ALA A 38 16.57 -11.21 0.41
CA ALA A 38 17.03 -11.61 1.72
C ALA A 38 18.12 -10.67 2.27
N ALA A 39 19.04 -10.22 1.43
CA ALA A 39 20.14 -9.34 1.82
C ALA A 39 19.62 -7.96 2.25
N ILE A 40 18.67 -7.38 1.49
CA ILE A 40 18.02 -6.12 1.85
C ILE A 40 17.19 -6.27 3.12
N GLY A 41 16.41 -7.36 3.25
CA GLY A 41 15.63 -7.62 4.46
C GLY A 41 16.51 -7.68 5.72
N ARG A 42 17.64 -8.40 5.66
CA ARG A 42 18.61 -8.47 6.77
C ARG A 42 19.24 -7.12 7.11
N GLU A 43 19.47 -6.27 6.12
CA GLU A 43 20.07 -4.95 6.34
C GLU A 43 19.06 -3.99 7.00
N VAL A 44 17.80 -4.00 6.55
CA VAL A 44 16.71 -3.24 7.18
C VAL A 44 16.51 -3.70 8.63
N ASP A 45 16.49 -5.01 8.89
CA ASP A 45 16.37 -5.53 10.25
C ASP A 45 17.55 -5.12 11.14
N ARG A 46 18.76 -5.02 10.57
CA ARG A 46 19.96 -4.56 11.28
C ARG A 46 19.90 -3.07 11.58
N MET A 47 19.47 -2.23 10.63
CA MET A 47 19.30 -0.79 10.84
C MET A 47 18.27 -0.51 11.93
N VAL A 48 17.11 -1.20 11.89
CA VAL A 48 16.09 -1.04 12.94
C VAL A 48 16.60 -1.51 14.30
N PHE A 49 17.37 -2.61 14.35
CA PHE A 49 17.99 -3.06 15.60
C PHE A 49 19.01 -2.04 16.14
N GLU A 50 19.83 -1.44 15.28
CA GLU A 50 20.79 -0.40 15.68
C GLU A 50 20.08 0.87 16.19
N GLU A 51 18.96 1.27 15.58
CA GLU A 51 18.20 2.46 15.96
C GLU A 51 17.35 2.29 17.22
N THR A 52 16.76 1.10 17.43
CA THR A 52 15.74 0.88 18.46
C THR A 52 16.16 -0.11 19.55
N GLY A 53 17.23 -0.88 19.34
CA GLY A 53 17.65 -1.98 20.21
C GLY A 53 16.71 -3.19 20.19
N ILE A 54 15.62 -3.16 19.41
CA ILE A 54 14.59 -4.19 19.39
C ILE A 54 14.71 -5.00 18.09
N ARG A 55 14.90 -6.32 18.22
CA ARG A 55 14.99 -7.22 17.07
C ARG A 55 13.60 -7.45 16.47
N ARG A 56 13.38 -7.04 15.21
CA ARG A 56 12.13 -7.33 14.51
C ARG A 56 12.01 -8.84 14.32
N VAL A 57 10.92 -9.41 14.81
CA VAL A 57 10.52 -10.79 14.50
C VAL A 57 9.49 -10.70 13.37
N PRO A 58 9.80 -11.20 12.15
CA PRO A 58 8.82 -11.23 11.08
C PRO A 58 7.57 -11.99 11.54
N PRO A 59 6.36 -11.49 11.28
CA PRO A 59 5.13 -12.20 11.63
C PRO A 59 5.13 -13.58 10.94
N PRO A 60 4.78 -14.66 11.65
CA PRO A 60 4.76 -16.00 11.08
C PRO A 60 3.80 -16.02 9.89
N ARG A 61 4.30 -16.45 8.73
CA ARG A 61 3.43 -16.63 7.56
C ARG A 61 2.38 -17.70 7.89
N PRO A 62 1.09 -17.45 7.62
CA PRO A 62 0.08 -18.49 7.79
C PRO A 62 0.46 -19.68 6.91
N ARG A 63 0.70 -20.84 7.53
CA ARG A 63 0.85 -22.10 6.82
C ARG A 63 -0.50 -22.39 6.16
N ARG A 64 -0.51 -22.58 4.84
CA ARG A 64 -1.65 -23.21 4.16
C ARG A 64 -1.89 -24.55 4.85
N THR A 65 -2.98 -24.65 5.60
CA THR A 65 -3.49 -25.92 6.11
C THR A 65 -3.98 -26.72 4.91
N SER A 66 -3.12 -27.60 4.40
CA SER A 66 -3.58 -28.74 3.60
C SER A 66 -4.40 -29.64 4.52
N ASN A 67 -5.68 -29.79 4.21
CA ASN A 67 -6.56 -30.73 4.90
C ASN A 67 -5.98 -32.14 4.82
N ASN A 68 -5.75 -32.70 6.00
CA ASN A 68 -6.02 -34.07 6.43
C ASN A 68 -6.25 -35.13 5.32
N SER A 69 -5.29 -36.03 5.14
CA SER A 69 -5.58 -37.44 4.90
C SER A 69 -4.41 -38.29 5.40
N ASP A 70 -4.68 -39.09 6.43
CA ASP A 70 -3.89 -40.24 6.85
C ASP A 70 -3.70 -41.19 5.65
N ASN A 71 -2.45 -41.57 5.34
CA ASN A 71 -2.10 -42.96 5.09
C ASN A 71 -0.59 -43.19 4.97
N ASN A 72 -0.16 -44.33 5.53
CA ASN A 72 1.17 -44.92 5.46
C ASN A 72 1.63 -45.16 4.00
N ASN A 73 2.92 -44.98 3.70
CA ASN A 73 3.86 -46.07 3.40
C ASN A 73 5.18 -45.54 2.81
N ASP A 74 6.20 -46.36 3.05
CA ASP A 74 7.57 -46.31 2.53
C ASP A 74 7.68 -46.33 1.00
N ASP A 75 8.87 -45.87 0.59
CA ASP A 75 9.70 -46.29 -0.54
C ASP A 75 9.39 -45.90 -2.00
N ASP A 76 10.52 -45.69 -2.65
CA ASP A 76 10.82 -45.72 -4.08
C ASP A 76 10.38 -44.57 -5.01
N ASN A 77 11.42 -43.90 -5.52
CA ASN A 77 11.75 -43.75 -6.94
C ASN A 77 10.55 -43.65 -7.91
N ASP A 78 10.43 -42.51 -8.60
CA ASP A 78 10.42 -42.51 -10.07
C ASP A 78 10.59 -41.10 -10.64
N GLU A 79 11.48 -41.04 -11.62
CA GLU A 79 11.55 -40.01 -12.64
C GLU A 79 10.25 -40.07 -13.44
N ASP A 80 9.51 -38.97 -13.55
CA ASP A 80 8.68 -38.79 -14.73
C ASP A 80 8.61 -37.34 -15.20
N ASP A 81 8.79 -37.27 -16.51
CA ASP A 81 8.77 -36.15 -17.40
C ASP A 81 7.32 -35.69 -17.57
N SER A 82 7.05 -34.43 -17.26
CA SER A 82 5.86 -33.75 -17.74
C SER A 82 6.19 -32.30 -17.96
N SER A 83 6.75 -32.08 -19.15
CA SER A 83 6.64 -30.87 -19.95
C SER A 83 5.19 -30.36 -20.01
N GLU A 84 4.72 -29.65 -18.98
CA GLU A 84 3.54 -28.79 -19.09
C GLU A 84 3.97 -27.42 -19.62
N SER A 85 3.55 -27.23 -20.86
CA SER A 85 3.79 -26.10 -21.72
C SER A 85 3.04 -24.87 -21.21
N ASP A 86 3.61 -23.71 -21.55
CA ASP A 86 3.00 -22.39 -21.46
C ASP A 86 1.48 -22.40 -21.70
N ASP A 87 0.72 -22.08 -20.66
CA ASP A 87 -0.49 -21.28 -20.81
C ASP A 87 -0.36 -20.04 -19.92
N VAL A 88 0.55 -19.16 -20.33
CA VAL A 88 0.56 -17.77 -19.90
C VAL A 88 -0.60 -17.10 -20.61
N SER A 89 -1.83 -17.39 -20.14
CA SER A 89 -3.01 -16.62 -20.46
C SER A 89 -2.79 -15.22 -19.89
N SER A 90 -2.15 -14.41 -20.73
CA SER A 90 -1.88 -13.00 -20.58
C SER A 90 -3.17 -12.26 -20.91
N GLU A 91 -4.21 -12.56 -20.14
CA GLU A 91 -5.26 -11.59 -19.90
C GLU A 91 -4.71 -10.67 -18.81
N ASP A 92 -4.03 -9.61 -19.25
CA ASP A 92 -3.86 -8.38 -18.49
C ASP A 92 -5.27 -7.78 -18.34
N ALA A 93 -6.13 -8.48 -17.60
CA ALA A 93 -7.44 -8.03 -17.22
C ALA A 93 -7.19 -6.74 -16.46
N VAL A 94 -7.57 -5.62 -17.08
CA VAL A 94 -7.51 -4.28 -16.50
C VAL A 94 -8.20 -4.39 -15.15
N ARG A 95 -7.41 -4.53 -14.08
CA ARG A 95 -7.92 -4.73 -12.72
C ARG A 95 -8.82 -3.55 -12.43
N THR A 96 -10.11 -3.82 -12.33
CA THR A 96 -11.06 -2.78 -12.01
C THR A 96 -10.85 -2.40 -10.55
N PRO A 97 -11.28 -1.20 -10.12
CA PRO A 97 -11.18 -0.81 -8.72
C PRO A 97 -11.86 -1.80 -7.75
N ALA A 98 -12.78 -2.64 -8.24
CA ALA A 98 -13.46 -3.68 -7.48
C ALA A 98 -12.58 -4.91 -7.18
N ASP A 99 -11.49 -5.11 -7.94
CA ASP A 99 -10.60 -6.27 -7.83
C ASP A 99 -9.47 -6.08 -6.82
N LEU A 100 -9.34 -4.86 -6.26
CA LEU A 100 -8.28 -4.52 -5.32
C LEU A 100 -8.59 -5.08 -3.94
N THR A 101 -7.62 -5.72 -3.30
CA THR A 101 -7.72 -6.13 -1.90
C THR A 101 -7.55 -4.94 -0.95
N VAL A 102 -8.01 -5.06 0.30
CA VAL A 102 -7.79 -4.03 1.35
C VAL A 102 -6.30 -3.71 1.51
N ARG A 103 -5.44 -4.73 1.41
CA ARG A 103 -3.99 -4.56 1.54
C ARG A 103 -3.42 -3.74 0.38
N GLU A 104 -3.88 -3.97 -0.85
CA GLU A 104 -3.47 -3.19 -2.01
C GLU A 104 -3.97 -1.73 -1.89
N LEU A 105 -5.21 -1.51 -1.42
CA LEU A 105 -5.72 -0.17 -1.16
C LEU A 105 -4.91 0.60 -0.09
N GLN A 106 -4.48 -0.10 0.96
CA GLN A 106 -3.59 0.46 1.98
C GLN A 106 -2.22 0.84 1.40
N GLU A 107 -1.66 -0.02 0.54
CA GLU A 107 -0.38 0.25 -0.12
C GLU A 107 -0.49 1.43 -1.09
N ILE A 108 -1.57 1.51 -1.87
CA ILE A 108 -1.87 2.67 -2.73
C ILE A 108 -1.93 3.94 -1.88
N ALA A 109 -2.73 3.94 -0.80
CA ALA A 109 -2.84 5.11 0.07
C ALA A 109 -1.48 5.51 0.68
N ARG A 110 -0.63 4.53 1.05
CA ARG A 110 0.71 4.78 1.56
C ARG A 110 1.63 5.41 0.52
N ILE A 111 1.67 4.84 -0.69
CA ILE A 111 2.49 5.36 -1.80
C ILE A 111 2.04 6.78 -2.15
N THR A 112 0.73 7.00 -2.29
CA THR A 112 0.17 8.32 -2.57
C THR A 112 0.53 9.33 -1.48
N GLN A 113 0.43 8.98 -0.20
CA GLN A 113 0.82 9.86 0.90
C GLN A 113 2.32 10.20 0.88
N ASN A 114 3.18 9.24 0.57
CA ASN A 114 4.61 9.50 0.44
C ASN A 114 4.88 10.50 -0.69
N ARG A 115 4.27 10.27 -1.86
CA ARG A 115 4.38 11.18 -3.00
C ARG A 115 3.84 12.57 -2.68
N SER A 116 2.72 12.68 -1.96
CA SER A 116 2.21 13.98 -1.52
C SER A 116 3.21 14.71 -0.63
N ARG A 117 3.94 14.01 0.25
CA ARG A 117 4.97 14.67 1.10
C ARG A 117 6.14 15.17 0.27
N GLU A 118 6.55 14.43 -0.76
CA GLU A 118 7.60 14.86 -1.70
C GLU A 118 7.19 16.14 -2.43
N VAL A 119 6.01 16.13 -3.06
CA VAL A 119 5.49 17.30 -3.80
C VAL A 119 5.31 18.50 -2.88
N GLN A 120 4.81 18.28 -1.66
CA GLN A 120 4.72 19.32 -0.64
C GLN A 120 6.07 19.93 -0.28
N ALA A 121 7.13 19.12 -0.14
CA ALA A 121 8.47 19.63 0.11
C ALA A 121 8.95 20.49 -1.05
N THR A 122 8.76 20.04 -2.29
CA THR A 122 9.12 20.82 -3.49
C THR A 122 8.38 22.15 -3.57
N ILE A 123 7.06 22.18 -3.31
CA ILE A 123 6.28 23.43 -3.26
C ILE A 123 6.82 24.38 -2.19
N ILE A 124 7.19 23.86 -1.02
CA ILE A 124 7.78 24.67 0.04
C ILE A 124 9.12 25.27 -0.41
N ASP A 125 9.95 24.47 -1.07
CA ASP A 125 11.26 24.90 -1.56
C ASP A 125 11.15 26.00 -2.61
N HIS A 126 10.18 25.90 -3.54
CA HIS A 126 9.92 26.96 -4.54
C HIS A 126 9.32 28.23 -3.92
N THR A 127 8.34 28.09 -3.04
CA THR A 127 7.59 29.25 -2.51
C THR A 127 8.30 29.95 -1.35
N GLY A 128 9.16 29.25 -0.61
CA GLY A 128 9.76 29.74 0.64
C GLY A 128 8.76 29.98 1.78
N GLN A 129 7.49 29.62 1.62
CA GLN A 129 6.40 29.91 2.57
C GLN A 129 5.94 28.66 3.33
N GLU A 130 6.88 27.98 4.00
CA GLU A 130 6.64 26.70 4.69
C GLU A 130 5.41 26.71 5.60
N GLN A 131 5.33 27.69 6.51
CA GLN A 131 4.27 27.73 7.52
C GLN A 131 2.90 27.98 6.90
N VAL A 132 2.82 28.90 5.93
CA VAL A 132 1.56 29.23 5.23
C VAL A 132 1.04 28.01 4.48
N GLN A 133 1.91 27.30 3.75
CA GLN A 133 1.52 26.11 3.01
C GLN A 133 1.08 24.97 3.93
N ARG A 134 1.83 24.73 5.02
CA ARG A 134 1.45 23.71 6.01
C ARG A 134 0.12 24.00 6.69
N ASP A 135 -0.14 25.25 7.06
CA ASP A 135 -1.40 25.64 7.69
C ASP A 135 -2.56 25.51 6.70
N ARG A 136 -2.37 25.90 5.44
CA ARG A 136 -3.35 25.68 4.37
C ARG A 136 -3.68 24.21 4.18
N TRP A 137 -2.69 23.34 4.00
CA TRP A 137 -2.95 21.90 3.83
C TRP A 137 -3.57 21.25 5.06
N ARG A 138 -3.22 21.74 6.27
CA ARG A 138 -3.87 21.30 7.52
C ARG A 138 -5.33 21.71 7.52
N GLN A 139 -5.63 22.96 7.15
CA GLN A 139 -6.99 23.48 7.06
C GLN A 139 -7.82 22.65 6.06
N THR A 140 -7.29 22.37 4.87
CA THR A 140 -7.97 21.52 3.87
C THR A 140 -8.34 20.15 4.44
N ARG A 141 -7.44 19.50 5.19
CA ARG A 141 -7.75 18.21 5.83
C ARG A 141 -8.80 18.33 6.93
N GLN A 142 -8.78 19.43 7.69
CA GLN A 142 -9.78 19.69 8.73
C GLN A 142 -11.16 19.97 8.12
N ASP A 143 -11.21 20.71 7.03
CA ASP A 143 -12.46 21.01 6.31
C ASP A 143 -13.04 19.73 5.71
N TRP A 144 -12.23 18.90 5.06
CA TRP A 144 -12.67 17.59 4.60
C TRP A 144 -13.18 16.69 5.73
N ALA A 145 -12.50 16.67 6.88
CA ALA A 145 -12.98 15.93 8.05
C ALA A 145 -14.31 16.50 8.59
N ARG A 146 -14.51 17.82 8.53
CA ARG A 146 -15.77 18.48 8.90
C ARG A 146 -16.89 18.06 7.95
N GLU A 147 -16.66 18.09 6.65
CA GLU A 147 -17.62 17.64 5.63
C GLU A 147 -18.11 16.21 5.87
N LEU A 148 -17.20 15.28 6.23
CA LEU A 148 -17.59 13.91 6.57
C LEU A 148 -18.48 13.82 7.82
N ARG A 149 -18.21 14.66 8.84
CA ARG A 149 -19.03 14.71 10.06
C ARG A 149 -20.40 15.30 9.77
N ASP A 150 -20.45 16.37 8.98
CA ASP A 150 -21.68 17.03 8.59
C ASP A 150 -22.55 16.09 7.75
N ALA A 151 -21.95 15.36 6.79
CA ALA A 151 -22.66 14.34 6.01
C ALA A 151 -23.26 13.24 6.91
N TYR A 152 -22.49 12.73 7.88
CA TYR A 152 -23.00 11.75 8.84
C TYR A 152 -24.13 12.30 9.71
N ALA A 153 -24.02 13.54 10.17
CA ALA A 153 -25.05 14.19 10.97
C ALA A 153 -26.33 14.40 10.17
N VAL A 154 -26.24 14.74 8.89
CA VAL A 154 -27.39 14.81 7.98
C VAL A 154 -28.05 13.45 7.81
N ASP A 155 -27.27 12.38 7.63
CA ASP A 155 -27.81 11.04 7.39
C ASP A 155 -28.44 10.39 8.63
N THR A 156 -27.86 10.62 9.81
CA THR A 156 -28.26 9.93 11.05
C THR A 156 -29.03 10.79 12.04
N GLY A 157 -29.01 12.12 11.88
CA GLY A 157 -29.49 13.06 12.88
C GLY A 157 -28.65 13.12 14.16
N THR A 158 -27.44 12.52 14.17
CA THR A 158 -26.56 12.44 15.34
C THR A 158 -25.13 12.81 15.01
N ASP A 159 -24.38 13.29 16.01
CA ASP A 159 -22.96 13.58 15.83
C ASP A 159 -22.14 12.31 15.60
N MET A 160 -21.16 12.40 14.69
CA MET A 160 -20.21 11.31 14.45
C MET A 160 -19.41 11.01 15.73
N PRO A 161 -19.20 9.73 16.10
CA PRO A 161 -18.34 9.36 17.21
C PRO A 161 -16.96 10.05 17.13
N PRO A 162 -16.37 10.47 18.25
CA PRO A 162 -15.13 11.23 18.25
C PRO A 162 -13.97 10.39 17.70
N THR A 163 -13.61 10.64 16.45
CA THR A 163 -12.44 10.07 15.79
C THR A 163 -11.79 11.10 14.86
N ASN A 164 -10.46 11.05 14.79
CA ASN A 164 -9.65 11.81 13.85
C ASN A 164 -9.03 10.91 12.77
N ASN A 165 -9.31 9.60 12.81
CA ASN A 165 -8.84 8.69 11.78
C ASN A 165 -9.81 8.74 10.58
N PRO A 166 -9.37 9.24 9.41
CA PRO A 166 -10.27 9.44 8.27
C PRO A 166 -10.87 8.13 7.74
N VAL A 167 -10.13 7.01 7.83
CA VAL A 167 -10.65 5.70 7.42
C VAL A 167 -11.75 5.24 8.36
N VAL A 168 -11.65 5.53 9.65
CA VAL A 168 -12.71 5.20 10.62
C VAL A 168 -13.94 6.08 10.37
N MET A 169 -13.74 7.38 10.09
CA MET A 169 -14.83 8.31 9.74
C MET A 169 -15.59 7.84 8.50
N LEU A 170 -14.87 7.53 7.42
CA LEU A 170 -15.44 7.00 6.17
C LEU A 170 -16.17 5.68 6.41
N ARG A 171 -15.65 4.81 7.27
CA ARG A 171 -16.32 3.53 7.60
C ARG A 171 -17.63 3.76 8.35
N ILE A 172 -17.66 4.69 9.31
CA ILE A 172 -18.86 5.03 10.06
C ILE A 172 -19.91 5.62 9.11
N LEU A 173 -19.51 6.59 8.28
CA LEU A 173 -20.38 7.20 7.27
C LEU A 173 -20.92 6.16 6.28
N TRP A 174 -20.08 5.25 5.80
CA TRP A 174 -20.54 4.23 4.87
C TRP A 174 -21.57 3.30 5.51
N ARG A 175 -21.36 2.92 6.77
CA ARG A 175 -22.28 2.05 7.53
C ARG A 175 -23.62 2.71 7.86
N SER A 176 -23.68 4.04 8.02
CA SER A 176 -24.96 4.72 8.21
C SER A 176 -25.81 4.72 6.94
N GLN A 177 -25.17 4.67 5.77
CA GLN A 177 -25.84 4.69 4.46
C GLN A 177 -26.13 3.29 3.90
N ASN A 178 -25.40 2.27 4.36
CA ASN A 178 -25.44 0.92 3.79
C ASN A 178 -25.72 -0.10 4.90
N VAL A 179 -26.93 -0.63 4.94
CA VAL A 179 -27.31 -1.66 5.91
C VAL A 179 -26.73 -3.01 5.51
N GLN A 180 -26.51 -3.88 6.49
CA GLN A 180 -26.16 -5.28 6.28
C GLN A 180 -27.26 -5.99 5.46
N ASN A 181 -26.87 -6.78 4.46
CA ASN A 181 -27.83 -7.54 3.66
C ASN A 181 -28.35 -8.74 4.46
N GLU A 182 -29.56 -9.23 4.15
CA GLU A 182 -30.19 -10.35 4.87
C GLU A 182 -29.35 -11.64 4.84
N ASP A 183 -28.67 -11.91 3.72
CA ASP A 183 -27.85 -13.11 3.51
C ASP A 183 -26.37 -12.92 3.90
N GLU A 184 -25.96 -11.72 4.34
CA GLU A 184 -24.56 -11.39 4.62
C GLU A 184 -24.25 -11.64 6.10
N THR A 185 -23.14 -12.33 6.39
CA THR A 185 -22.64 -12.47 7.76
C THR A 185 -22.11 -11.15 8.31
N VAL A 186 -22.04 -11.02 9.64
CA VAL A 186 -21.48 -9.81 10.26
C VAL A 186 -20.04 -9.57 9.82
N ASP A 187 -19.24 -10.64 9.67
CA ASP A 187 -17.84 -10.54 9.25
C ASP A 187 -17.71 -10.07 7.80
N GLU A 188 -18.55 -10.56 6.89
CA GLU A 188 -18.60 -10.10 5.49
C GLU A 188 -19.01 -8.63 5.41
N TYR A 189 -20.02 -8.21 6.17
CA TYR A 189 -20.43 -6.81 6.25
C TYR A 189 -19.31 -5.91 6.78
N VAL A 190 -18.60 -6.35 7.82
CA VAL A 190 -17.45 -5.64 8.38
C VAL A 190 -16.33 -5.54 7.34
N ALA A 191 -16.03 -6.61 6.61
CA ALA A 191 -15.03 -6.64 5.56
C ALA A 191 -15.41 -5.70 4.41
N ARG A 192 -16.66 -5.72 3.95
CA ARG A 192 -17.21 -4.84 2.91
C ARG A 192 -17.14 -3.37 3.31
N ALA A 193 -17.55 -3.04 4.54
CA ALA A 193 -17.45 -1.68 5.06
C ALA A 193 -15.98 -1.20 5.15
N ASN A 194 -15.08 -2.08 5.61
CA ASN A 194 -13.66 -1.74 5.72
C ASN A 194 -13.02 -1.53 4.34
N TRP A 195 -13.36 -2.37 3.37
CA TRP A 195 -12.90 -2.24 1.99
C TRP A 195 -13.36 -0.92 1.37
N ASN A 196 -14.65 -0.59 1.50
CA ASN A 196 -15.19 0.67 0.97
C ASN A 196 -14.55 1.89 1.61
N ALA A 197 -14.32 1.87 2.93
CA ALA A 197 -13.63 2.94 3.64
C ALA A 197 -12.21 3.17 3.09
N TRP A 198 -11.44 2.10 2.87
CA TRP A 198 -10.09 2.22 2.30
C TRP A 198 -10.10 2.64 0.84
N ASN A 199 -11.05 2.16 0.04
CA ASN A 199 -11.18 2.55 -1.37
C ASN A 199 -11.49 4.05 -1.50
N MET A 200 -12.47 4.55 -0.73
CA MET A 200 -12.78 5.98 -0.68
C MET A 200 -11.58 6.80 -0.22
N PHE A 201 -10.87 6.34 0.82
CA PHE A 201 -9.70 7.03 1.33
C PHE A 201 -8.55 7.10 0.30
N ALA A 202 -8.26 5.97 -0.37
CA ALA A 202 -7.23 5.91 -1.40
C ALA A 202 -7.54 6.86 -2.57
N ARG A 203 -8.80 6.89 -3.02
CA ARG A 203 -9.25 7.82 -4.06
C ARG A 203 -9.11 9.27 -3.63
N GLN A 204 -9.54 9.62 -2.43
CA GLN A 204 -9.40 10.99 -1.93
C GLN A 204 -7.93 11.41 -1.80
N ALA A 205 -7.05 10.52 -1.32
CA ALA A 205 -5.63 10.78 -1.26
C ALA A 205 -5.04 11.06 -2.65
N GLN A 206 -5.49 10.33 -3.68
CA GLN A 206 -5.06 10.56 -5.06
C GLN A 206 -5.57 11.88 -5.64
N VAL A 207 -6.80 12.31 -5.28
CA VAL A 207 -7.31 13.64 -5.65
C VAL A 207 -6.44 14.73 -5.04
N PHE A 208 -6.15 14.64 -3.73
CA PHE A 208 -5.30 15.61 -3.05
C PHE A 208 -3.88 15.65 -3.64
N LEU A 209 -3.33 14.51 -4.04
CA LEU A 209 -2.04 14.48 -4.74
C LEU A 209 -2.10 15.21 -6.09
N ARG A 210 -3.13 14.98 -6.90
CA ARG A 210 -3.29 15.68 -8.19
C ARG A 210 -3.43 17.19 -8.02
N GLU A 211 -4.13 17.64 -6.99
CA GLU A 211 -4.23 19.07 -6.66
C GLU A 211 -2.87 19.67 -6.31
N LEU A 212 -2.04 18.96 -5.55
CA LEU A 212 -0.67 19.38 -5.23
C LEU A 212 0.23 19.38 -6.47
N GLU A 213 0.14 18.37 -7.32
CA GLU A 213 0.92 18.30 -8.56
C GLU A 213 0.56 19.45 -9.51
N ALA A 214 -0.73 19.78 -9.63
CA ALA A 214 -1.19 20.93 -10.40
C ALA A 214 -0.73 22.28 -9.79
N GLU A 215 -0.67 22.38 -8.46
CA GLU A 215 -0.10 23.57 -7.79
C GLU A 215 1.40 23.71 -8.09
N LEU A 216 2.15 22.62 -8.05
CA LEU A 216 3.57 22.63 -8.39
C LEU A 216 3.79 23.04 -9.85
N GLU A 217 3.06 22.44 -10.79
CA GLU A 217 3.13 22.78 -12.22
C GLU A 217 2.83 24.28 -12.47
N ALA A 218 1.85 24.84 -11.76
CA ALA A 218 1.53 26.26 -11.85
C ALA A 218 2.65 27.17 -11.31
N ILE A 219 3.38 26.73 -10.29
CA ILE A 219 4.53 27.47 -9.74
C ILE A 219 5.71 27.40 -10.72
N GLU A 220 6.04 26.22 -11.22
CA GLU A 220 7.11 26.01 -12.20
C GLU A 220 6.87 26.85 -13.47
N ALA A 221 5.64 26.88 -13.97
CA ALA A 221 5.28 27.68 -15.14
C ALA A 221 5.42 29.21 -14.93
N LEU A 222 5.33 29.69 -13.68
CA LEU A 222 5.55 31.11 -13.36
C LEU A 222 7.03 31.47 -13.27
N GLU A 223 7.91 30.51 -12.97
CA GLU A 223 9.36 30.72 -12.91
C GLU A 223 10.01 30.75 -14.30
N GLU A 224 9.36 30.17 -15.31
CA GLU A 224 9.84 30.17 -16.70
C GLU A 224 9.53 31.46 -17.48
N LEU A 225 8.76 32.40 -16.90
CA LEU A 225 8.34 33.68 -17.49
C LEU A 225 9.20 34.87 -17.05
#